data_AF-A0A1J5X015-F1
#
_entry.id   AF-A0A1J5X015-F1
#
_cell.length_a   1.000
_cell.length_b   1.000
_cell.length_c   1.000
_cell.angle_alpha   90.00
_cell.angle_beta   90.00
_cell.angle_gamma   90.00
#
_symmetry.space_group_name_H-M   'P 1'
#
loop_
_entity.id
_entity.type
_entity.pdbx_description
1 polymer ?
#
loop_
_entity_poly.entity_id
_entity_poly.type
_entity_poly.pdbx_seq_one_letter_code
_entity_poly.pdbx_strand_id
1 'polypeptide(L)'
;MKEIGKKLKALQKGKLPILVVGDWNQKPGTVDREMKKWRAGAERVPMRGSDAIWDGFFAAGRKWIAIDHAVRLSGAVTGKPKVDRRHTESDHWPLRLRAQLREGCLEEARGISRLAVRKKAEEIARDPVWDMEAGSIRELERRCKYVATKHQCLS
;
A
#
# COMPACT_ATOMS: atom_id res chain seq x y z
N MET A 1 -7.65 23.20 -7.53
CA MET A 1 -8.42 22.50 -6.48
C MET A 1 -9.93 22.74 -6.51
N LYS A 2 -10.44 23.98 -6.63
CA LYS A 2 -11.90 24.25 -6.67
C LYS A 2 -12.66 23.42 -7.72
N GLU A 3 -12.13 23.33 -8.94
CA GLU A 3 -12.77 22.54 -10.01
C GLU A 3 -12.77 21.03 -9.76
N ILE A 4 -11.70 20.48 -9.17
CA ILE A 4 -11.65 19.06 -8.76
C ILE A 4 -12.77 18.80 -7.74
N GLY A 5 -12.94 19.67 -6.75
CA GLY A 5 -14.01 19.56 -5.77
C GLY A 5 -15.41 19.57 -6.37
N LYS A 6 -15.67 20.39 -7.41
CA LYS A 6 -16.95 20.39 -8.13
C LYS A 6 -17.18 19.06 -8.86
N LYS A 7 -16.17 18.56 -9.59
CA LYS A 7 -16.24 17.29 -10.31
C LYS A 7 -16.47 16.11 -9.36
N LEU A 8 -15.78 16.07 -8.23
CA LEU A 8 -15.95 15.02 -7.23
C LEU A 8 -17.36 15.03 -6.61
N LYS A 9 -17.92 16.20 -6.31
CA LYS A 9 -19.32 16.32 -5.86
C LYS A 9 -20.31 15.81 -6.91
N ALA A 10 -20.06 16.09 -8.18
CA ALA A 10 -20.90 15.59 -9.26
C ALA A 10 -20.84 14.06 -9.35
N LEU A 11 -19.64 13.48 -9.26
CA LEU A 11 -19.43 12.03 -9.29
C LEU A 11 -20.07 11.32 -8.09
N GLN A 12 -20.07 11.95 -6.91
CA GLN A 12 -20.70 11.40 -5.70
C GLN A 12 -22.20 11.13 -5.87
N LYS A 13 -22.90 11.90 -6.72
CA LYS A 13 -24.34 11.71 -7.00
C LYS A 13 -24.65 10.31 -7.54
N GLY A 14 -23.69 9.68 -8.22
CA GLY A 14 -23.83 8.33 -8.76
C GLY A 14 -23.86 7.21 -7.72
N LYS A 15 -23.57 7.51 -6.43
CA LYS A 15 -23.51 6.54 -5.31
C LYS A 15 -22.59 5.32 -5.54
N LEU A 16 -21.74 5.35 -6.55
CA LEU A 16 -20.73 4.33 -6.78
C LEU A 16 -19.51 4.59 -5.90
N PRO A 17 -18.82 3.54 -5.40
CA PRO A 17 -17.52 3.69 -4.78
C PRO A 17 -16.51 4.31 -5.75
N ILE A 18 -15.79 5.35 -5.32
CA ILE A 18 -14.81 6.04 -6.17
C ILE A 18 -13.45 6.09 -5.48
N LEU A 19 -12.43 5.75 -6.24
CA LEU A 19 -11.03 5.93 -5.86
C LEU A 19 -10.34 6.81 -6.89
N VAL A 20 -9.72 7.89 -6.42
CA VAL A 20 -8.96 8.83 -7.23
C VAL A 20 -7.50 8.75 -6.82
N VAL A 21 -6.62 8.44 -7.77
CA VAL A 21 -5.18 8.28 -7.53
C VAL A 21 -4.42 9.10 -8.56
N GLY A 22 -3.32 9.70 -8.15
CA GLY A 22 -2.39 10.36 -9.06
C GLY A 22 -1.47 11.33 -8.33
N ASP A 23 -0.71 12.08 -9.11
CA ASP A 23 0.07 13.22 -8.64
C ASP A 23 -0.86 14.42 -8.41
N TRP A 24 -0.96 14.87 -7.17
CA TRP A 24 -1.74 16.06 -6.83
C TRP A 24 -0.89 17.32 -6.82
N ASN A 25 0.44 17.17 -6.86
CA ASN A 25 1.43 18.23 -6.68
C ASN A 25 1.15 19.08 -5.43
N GLN A 26 0.69 18.43 -4.35
CA GLN A 26 0.30 19.06 -3.09
C GLN A 26 0.71 18.20 -1.90
N LYS A 27 1.12 18.85 -0.80
CA LYS A 27 1.44 18.16 0.46
C LYS A 27 0.17 17.56 1.10
N PRO A 28 0.29 16.50 1.93
CA PRO A 28 -0.86 15.83 2.56
C PRO A 28 -1.83 16.78 3.26
N GLY A 29 -1.31 17.71 4.06
CA GLY A 29 -2.14 18.66 4.81
C GLY A 29 -2.94 19.62 3.92
N THR A 30 -2.44 19.96 2.72
CA THR A 30 -3.21 20.76 1.76
C THR A 30 -4.35 19.94 1.18
N VAL A 31 -4.09 18.70 0.80
CA VAL A 31 -5.11 17.77 0.27
C VAL A 31 -6.21 17.54 1.31
N ASP A 32 -5.84 17.21 2.55
CA ASP A 32 -6.78 16.98 3.66
C ASP A 32 -7.68 18.20 3.91
N ARG A 33 -7.11 19.41 3.85
CA ARG A 33 -7.88 20.66 3.99
C ARG A 33 -8.87 20.86 2.84
N GLU A 34 -8.46 20.57 1.60
CA GLU A 34 -9.36 20.69 0.43
C GLU A 34 -10.49 19.65 0.48
N MET A 35 -10.22 18.40 0.88
CA MET A 35 -11.25 17.37 1.06
C MET A 35 -12.33 17.82 2.05
N LYS A 36 -11.92 18.40 3.19
CA LYS A 36 -12.84 18.95 4.19
C LYS A 36 -13.73 20.07 3.62
N LYS A 37 -13.18 20.94 2.77
CA LYS A 37 -13.97 22.01 2.11
C LYS A 37 -15.01 21.44 1.16
N TRP A 38 -14.72 20.33 0.50
CA TRP A 38 -15.63 19.76 -0.48
C TRP A 38 -16.83 19.07 0.19
N ARG A 39 -16.77 18.68 1.47
CA ARG A 39 -17.91 18.07 2.21
C ARG A 39 -18.56 16.91 1.42
N ALA A 40 -17.77 16.16 0.66
CA ALA A 40 -18.24 15.16 -0.30
C ALA A 40 -17.99 13.71 0.20
N GLY A 41 -17.82 13.52 1.52
CA GLY A 41 -17.36 12.24 2.07
C GLY A 41 -16.01 11.79 1.49
N ALA A 42 -15.22 12.74 0.97
CA ALA A 42 -13.92 12.48 0.40
C ALA A 42 -12.86 12.43 1.50
N GLU A 43 -12.02 11.42 1.46
CA GLU A 43 -10.97 11.20 2.45
C GLU A 43 -9.69 10.76 1.73
N ARG A 44 -8.56 11.34 2.13
CA ARG A 44 -7.26 10.84 1.70
C ARG A 44 -6.96 9.52 2.41
N VAL A 45 -6.61 8.48 1.65
CA VAL A 45 -6.29 7.18 2.21
C VAL A 45 -4.95 7.27 2.95
N PRO A 46 -4.87 6.89 4.24
CA PRO A 46 -3.65 7.01 5.03
C PRO A 46 -2.57 6.02 4.56
N MET A 47 -1.36 6.52 4.33
CA MET A 47 -0.22 5.74 3.89
C MET A 47 0.26 4.71 4.94
N ARG A 48 0.82 3.59 4.45
CA ARG A 48 1.60 2.66 5.26
C ARG A 48 3.08 3.02 5.15
N GLY A 49 3.70 3.37 6.27
CA GLY A 49 5.10 3.80 6.31
C GLY A 49 5.29 5.21 5.76
N SER A 50 6.47 5.49 5.21
CA SER A 50 6.77 6.82 4.65
C SER A 50 5.99 7.08 3.36
N ASP A 51 5.29 8.21 3.34
CA ASP A 51 4.47 8.75 2.26
C ASP A 51 5.27 9.51 1.18
N ALA A 52 6.58 9.64 1.36
CA ALA A 52 7.41 10.42 0.45
C ALA A 52 7.71 9.63 -0.84
N ILE A 53 7.31 10.20 -1.98
CA ILE A 53 7.20 9.52 -3.29
C ILE A 53 8.04 10.21 -4.38
N TRP A 54 8.26 11.51 -4.27
CA TRP A 54 9.02 12.30 -5.24
C TRP A 54 10.45 12.58 -4.75
N ASP A 55 11.44 12.35 -5.61
CA ASP A 55 12.86 12.61 -5.34
C ASP A 55 13.47 13.74 -6.21
N GLY A 56 12.76 14.18 -7.25
CA GLY A 56 13.18 15.26 -8.13
C GLY A 56 14.49 15.02 -8.87
N PHE A 57 14.75 13.76 -9.26
CA PHE A 57 15.97 13.23 -9.88
C PHE A 57 17.19 13.29 -8.97
N PHE A 58 17.40 12.28 -8.13
CA PHE A 58 18.67 11.88 -7.46
C PHE A 58 19.66 13.01 -7.05
N ALA A 59 19.17 14.21 -6.75
CA ALA A 59 20.01 15.34 -6.43
C ALA A 59 20.33 15.30 -4.94
N ALA A 60 21.62 15.20 -4.61
CA ALA A 60 22.08 15.18 -3.24
C ALA A 60 21.50 16.38 -2.45
N GLY A 61 20.87 16.08 -1.30
CA GLY A 61 20.30 17.10 -0.40
C GLY A 61 18.82 17.44 -0.61
N ARG A 62 18.13 16.91 -1.63
CA ARG A 62 16.68 17.09 -1.74
C ARG A 62 15.91 16.18 -0.78
N LYS A 63 14.94 16.76 -0.08
CA LYS A 63 14.03 16.02 0.81
C LYS A 63 12.93 15.39 -0.02
N TRP A 64 12.67 14.11 0.19
CA TRP A 64 11.56 13.40 -0.43
C TRP A 64 10.23 14.05 -0.06
N ILE A 65 9.30 14.16 -1.02
CA ILE A 65 8.01 14.83 -0.81
C ILE A 65 6.85 13.89 -1.14
N ALA A 66 5.80 13.95 -0.32
CA ALA A 66 4.55 13.23 -0.53
C ALA A 66 3.58 14.10 -1.35
N ILE A 67 3.58 13.96 -2.67
CA ILE A 67 2.69 14.71 -3.58
C ILE A 67 1.69 13.83 -4.36
N ASP A 68 1.96 12.53 -4.44
CA ASP A 68 1.03 11.54 -4.95
C ASP A 68 0.12 11.01 -3.85
N HIS A 69 -1.19 11.04 -4.09
CA HIS A 69 -2.18 10.64 -3.08
C HIS A 69 -3.28 9.78 -3.69
N ALA A 70 -3.82 8.90 -2.85
CA ALA A 70 -5.08 8.22 -3.08
C ALA A 70 -6.19 8.87 -2.25
N VAL A 71 -7.33 9.14 -2.87
CA VAL A 71 -8.53 9.71 -2.22
C VAL A 71 -9.71 8.80 -2.50
N ARG A 72 -10.40 8.39 -1.44
CA ARG A 72 -11.62 7.59 -1.51
C ARG A 72 -12.87 8.45 -1.34
N LEU A 73 -13.94 8.08 -2.03
CA LEU A 73 -15.28 8.65 -1.89
C LEU A 73 -16.34 7.54 -1.88
N SER A 74 -17.54 7.86 -1.39
CA SER A 74 -18.75 7.04 -1.54
C SER A 74 -18.60 5.57 -1.10
N GLY A 75 -17.89 5.33 0.01
CA GLY A 75 -17.76 3.98 0.58
C GLY A 75 -16.73 3.08 -0.10
N ALA A 76 -15.85 3.61 -0.94
CA ALA A 76 -14.73 2.82 -1.49
C ALA A 76 -13.85 2.23 -0.37
N VAL A 77 -13.78 0.90 -0.36
CA VAL A 77 -12.99 0.12 0.58
C VAL A 77 -11.60 -0.11 -0.02
N THR A 78 -10.58 0.40 0.67
CA THR A 78 -9.19 0.35 0.23
C THR A 78 -8.27 -0.05 1.37
N GLY A 79 -7.14 -0.67 1.04
CA GLY A 79 -6.07 -0.92 1.97
C GLY A 79 -5.30 0.35 2.28
N LYS A 80 -4.19 0.24 3.01
CA LYS A 80 -3.25 1.35 3.14
C LYS A 80 -2.31 1.36 1.92
N PRO A 81 -2.20 2.46 1.18
CA PRO A 81 -1.26 2.56 0.09
C PRO A 81 0.18 2.47 0.60
N LYS A 82 1.08 1.96 -0.25
CA LYS A 82 2.52 1.85 0.02
C LYS A 82 3.33 2.32 -1.18
N VAL A 83 4.47 2.93 -0.91
CA VAL A 83 5.43 3.36 -1.94
C VAL A 83 6.33 2.20 -2.31
N ASP A 84 6.41 1.86 -3.60
CA ASP A 84 7.34 0.84 -4.11
C ASP A 84 8.65 1.49 -4.59
N ARG A 85 9.60 1.64 -3.67
CA ARG A 85 10.90 2.27 -3.94
C ARG A 85 11.89 1.41 -4.74
N ARG A 86 11.45 0.25 -5.25
CA ARG A 86 12.29 -0.65 -6.05
C ARG A 86 12.32 -0.25 -7.53
N HIS A 87 11.42 0.64 -7.95
CA HIS A 87 11.36 1.16 -9.32
C HIS A 87 12.00 2.55 -9.33
N THR A 88 12.93 2.81 -10.25
CA THR A 88 13.68 4.08 -10.31
C THR A 88 13.66 4.70 -11.70
N GLU A 89 12.72 4.27 -12.55
CA GLU A 89 12.59 4.69 -13.95
C GLU A 89 11.90 6.07 -14.10
N SER A 90 11.37 6.61 -13.00
CA SER A 90 10.71 7.92 -12.91
C SER A 90 11.19 8.63 -11.64
N ASP A 91 11.07 9.95 -11.64
CA ASP A 91 11.22 10.84 -10.47
C ASP A 91 10.10 10.67 -9.43
N HIS A 92 9.09 9.84 -9.73
CA HIS A 92 8.07 9.38 -8.80
C HIS A 92 8.17 7.86 -8.58
N TRP A 93 8.08 7.44 -7.32
CA TRP A 93 7.91 6.03 -6.99
C TRP A 93 6.46 5.56 -7.18
N PRO A 94 6.23 4.33 -7.70
CA PRO A 94 4.88 3.79 -7.80
C PRO A 94 4.14 3.73 -6.46
N LEU A 95 2.93 4.26 -6.43
CA LEU A 95 1.99 4.12 -5.33
C LEU A 95 1.14 2.86 -5.51
N ARG A 96 1.32 1.86 -4.65
CA ARG A 96 0.56 0.62 -4.70
C ARG A 96 -0.56 0.62 -3.67
N LEU A 97 -1.80 0.47 -4.15
CA LEU A 97 -3.01 0.39 -3.33
C LEU A 97 -3.85 -0.81 -3.74
N ARG A 98 -4.43 -1.51 -2.76
CA ARG A 98 -5.48 -2.50 -3.01
C ARG A 98 -6.84 -1.83 -2.83
N ALA A 99 -7.72 -2.01 -3.80
CA ALA A 99 -9.11 -1.59 -3.75
C ALA A 99 -10.03 -2.80 -3.89
N GLN A 100 -11.16 -2.75 -3.23
CA GLN A 100 -12.20 -3.77 -3.36
C GLN A 100 -13.32 -3.29 -4.28
N LEU A 101 -13.71 -4.16 -5.21
CA LEU A 101 -14.79 -3.89 -6.17
C LEU A 101 -16.15 -4.42 -5.69
N ARG A 102 -16.20 -5.24 -4.62
CA ARG A 102 -17.41 -5.83 -4.01
C ARG A 102 -17.26 -5.92 -2.49
N GLU A 103 -18.37 -6.07 -1.78
CA GLU A 103 -18.40 -6.26 -0.32
C GLU A 103 -17.54 -7.47 0.10
N GLY A 104 -16.65 -7.25 1.08
CA GLY A 104 -15.72 -8.23 1.64
C GLY A 104 -14.66 -7.56 2.52
N CYS A 105 -13.83 -8.32 3.24
CA CYS A 105 -12.73 -7.78 4.04
C CYS A 105 -11.44 -7.71 3.21
N LEU A 106 -10.74 -6.57 3.21
CA LEU A 106 -9.42 -6.47 2.60
C LEU A 106 -8.40 -7.16 3.50
N GLU A 107 -8.22 -8.46 3.33
CA GLU A 107 -7.07 -9.12 3.92
C GLU A 107 -5.83 -8.80 3.07
N GLU A 108 -4.91 -8.02 3.63
CA GLU A 108 -3.55 -8.04 3.13
C GLU A 108 -3.05 -9.47 3.24
N ALA A 109 -2.58 -10.03 2.12
CA ALA A 109 -1.85 -11.29 2.17
C ALA A 109 -0.67 -11.07 3.12
N ARG A 110 -0.70 -11.71 4.29
CA ARG A 110 0.31 -11.51 5.31
C ARG A 110 1.67 -11.85 4.74
N GLY A 111 2.59 -10.90 4.85
CA GLY A 111 3.98 -11.09 4.44
C GLY A 111 4.71 -11.94 5.46
N ILE A 112 5.89 -12.46 5.12
CA ILE A 112 6.77 -13.07 6.11
C ILE A 112 7.54 -11.93 6.82
N SER A 113 7.38 -11.81 8.13
CA SER A 113 8.10 -10.87 8.98
C SER A 113 9.54 -11.30 9.16
N ARG A 114 10.49 -10.51 8.63
CA ARG A 114 11.93 -10.76 8.81
C ARG A 114 12.33 -10.79 10.29
N LEU A 115 11.69 -9.97 11.13
CA LEU A 115 11.97 -9.93 12.56
C LEU A 115 11.45 -11.19 13.28
N ALA A 116 10.25 -11.66 12.92
CA ALA A 116 9.71 -12.88 13.51
C ALA A 116 10.54 -14.11 13.10
N VAL A 117 10.96 -14.19 11.83
CA VAL A 117 11.89 -15.22 11.36
C VAL A 117 13.20 -15.19 12.15
N ARG A 118 13.78 -14.00 12.38
CA ARG A 118 15.00 -13.89 13.20
C ARG A 118 14.81 -14.39 14.63
N LYS A 119 13.69 -14.06 15.27
CA LYS A 119 13.36 -14.52 16.63
C LYS A 119 13.16 -16.04 16.71
N LYS A 120 12.76 -16.66 15.61
CA LYS A 120 12.44 -18.10 15.50
C LYS A 120 13.46 -18.89 14.68
N ALA A 121 14.64 -18.32 14.44
CA ALA A 121 15.61 -18.88 13.50
C ALA A 121 16.02 -20.32 13.85
N GLU A 122 16.27 -20.61 15.13
CA GLU A 122 16.64 -21.95 15.59
C GLU A 122 15.51 -22.97 15.44
N GLU A 123 14.28 -22.58 15.80
CA GLU A 123 13.08 -23.43 15.66
C GLU A 123 12.77 -23.72 14.19
N ILE A 124 12.93 -22.71 13.32
CA ILE A 124 12.78 -22.84 11.87
C ILE A 124 13.84 -23.77 11.30
N ALA A 125 15.11 -23.62 11.71
CA ALA A 125 16.22 -24.42 11.18
C ALA A 125 16.10 -25.91 11.52
N ARG A 126 15.43 -26.25 12.64
CA ARG A 126 15.21 -27.64 13.09
C ARG A 126 13.88 -28.24 12.59
N ASP A 127 13.15 -27.56 11.71
CA ASP A 127 11.87 -28.07 11.23
C ASP A 127 12.05 -29.29 10.31
N PRO A 128 11.42 -30.43 10.58
CA PRO A 128 11.64 -31.68 9.82
C PRO A 128 11.19 -31.59 8.36
N VAL A 129 10.43 -30.56 7.98
CA VAL A 129 10.05 -30.32 6.58
C VAL A 129 11.25 -30.03 5.66
N TRP A 130 12.40 -29.66 6.22
CA TRP A 130 13.63 -29.47 5.46
C TRP A 130 14.30 -30.78 5.05
N ASP A 131 14.01 -31.86 5.76
CA ASP A 131 14.53 -33.20 5.46
C ASP A 131 13.80 -33.86 4.28
N MET A 132 12.70 -33.25 3.81
CA MET A 132 11.95 -33.72 2.64
C MET A 132 12.63 -33.23 1.36
N GLU A 133 12.71 -34.06 0.31
CA GLU A 133 13.17 -33.61 -1.01
C GLU A 133 12.15 -32.70 -1.68
N ALA A 134 12.55 -31.53 -2.20
CA ALA A 134 11.68 -30.65 -2.97
C ALA A 134 11.86 -30.91 -4.47
N GLY A 135 10.79 -31.32 -5.17
CA GLY A 135 10.84 -31.63 -6.60
C GLY A 135 10.87 -30.40 -7.51
N SER A 136 10.72 -29.19 -6.95
CA SER A 136 10.80 -27.93 -7.71
C SER A 136 11.02 -26.70 -6.83
N ILE A 137 11.43 -25.59 -7.44
CA ILE A 137 11.54 -24.27 -6.79
C ILE A 137 10.19 -23.81 -6.24
N ARG A 138 9.08 -24.04 -6.97
CA ARG A 138 7.73 -23.68 -6.50
C ARG A 138 7.34 -24.47 -5.25
N GLU A 139 7.78 -25.71 -5.13
CA GLU A 139 7.54 -26.52 -3.94
C GLU A 139 8.36 -26.01 -2.76
N LEU A 140 9.63 -25.65 -2.98
CA LEU A 140 10.46 -25.00 -1.97
C LEU A 140 9.84 -23.68 -1.46
N GLU A 141 9.31 -22.83 -2.35
CA GLU A 141 8.60 -21.61 -1.96
C GLU A 141 7.36 -21.88 -1.09
N ARG A 142 6.61 -22.94 -1.40
CA ARG A 142 5.45 -23.35 -0.59
C ARG A 142 5.90 -23.82 0.79
N ARG A 143 6.98 -24.59 0.88
CA ARG A 143 7.56 -25.04 2.16
C ARG A 143 8.03 -23.87 3.00
N CYS A 144 8.75 -22.91 2.41
CA CYS A 144 9.14 -21.67 3.10
C CYS A 144 7.93 -20.92 3.68
N LYS A 145 6.84 -20.80 2.94
CA LYS A 145 5.60 -20.19 3.44
C LYS A 145 4.93 -21.02 4.53
N TYR A 146 4.91 -22.34 4.39
CA TYR A 146 4.36 -23.26 5.38
C TYR A 146 5.10 -23.14 6.71
N VAL A 147 6.43 -23.21 6.70
CA VAL A 147 7.28 -23.07 7.91
C VAL A 147 7.09 -21.70 8.54
N ALA A 148 7.14 -20.63 7.74
CA ALA A 148 6.90 -19.28 8.25
C ALA A 148 5.50 -19.14 8.88
N THR A 149 4.48 -19.82 8.35
CA THR A 149 3.13 -19.80 8.93
C THR A 149 3.06 -20.60 10.22
N LYS A 150 3.60 -21.84 10.22
CA LYS A 150 3.66 -22.74 11.39
C LYS A 150 4.34 -22.07 12.58
N HIS A 151 5.42 -21.33 12.34
CA HIS A 151 6.17 -20.60 13.38
C HIS A 151 5.67 -19.16 13.60
N GLN A 152 4.44 -18.85 13.17
CA GLN A 152 3.79 -17.54 13.39
C GLN A 152 4.62 -16.34 12.94
N CYS A 153 5.39 -16.49 11.86
CA CYS A 153 6.26 -15.46 11.31
C CYS A 153 5.56 -14.53 10.31
N LEU A 154 4.23 -14.48 10.29
CA LEU A 154 3.45 -13.66 9.35
C LEU A 154 3.19 -12.24 9.90
N SER A 155 3.21 -11.23 9.02
CA SER A 155 2.92 -9.80 9.31
C SER A 155 1.80 -9.24 8.45
#